data_AF-A0A9E6WFR0-F1
#
_entry.id   AF-A0A9E6WFR0-F1
#
_cell.length_a   1.000
_cell.length_b   1.000
_cell.length_c   1.000
_cell.angle_alpha   90.00
_cell.angle_beta   90.00
_cell.angle_gamma   90.00
#
_symmetry.space_group_name_H-M   'P 1'
#
loop_
_entity.id
_entity.type
_entity.pdbx_description
1 polymer ?
#
loop_
_entity_poly.entity_id
_entity_poly.type
_entity_poly.pdbx_seq_one_letter_code
_entity_poly.pdbx_strand_id
1 'polypeptide(L)' 'MLVRILRNKGSYDYVKPQMLDRLIATEEIVSFYRASGPVVLGVDPVRRTHNKAYAGDERRFAA' A
#
# COMPACT_ATOMS: atom_id res chain seq x y z
N MET A 1 10.32 7.87 7.81
CA MET A 1 9.09 8.69 7.82
C MET A 1 7.94 7.84 8.33
N LEU A 2 7.02 8.41 9.12
CA LEU A 2 5.79 7.73 9.55
C LEU A 2 4.69 7.91 8.49
N VAL A 3 3.84 6.89 8.35
CA VAL A 3 2.71 6.88 7.43
C VAL A 3 1.44 7.07 8.26
N ARG A 4 0.64 8.07 7.91
CA ARG A 4 -0.68 8.25 8.51
C ARG A 4 -1.62 7.20 7.94
N ILE A 5 -2.37 6.52 8.80
CA ILE A 5 -3.37 5.51 8.44
C ILE A 5 -4.73 5.88 9.03
N LEU A 6 -5.79 5.38 8.40
CA LEU A 6 -7.15 5.35 8.93
C LEU A 6 -7.46 3.90 9.28
N ARG A 7 -7.71 3.62 10.55
CA ARG A 7 -8.13 2.29 11.01
C ARG A 7 -9.61 2.04 10.69
N ASN A 8 -10.00 0.77 10.66
CA ASN A 8 -11.40 0.37 10.51
C ASN A 8 -12.35 0.99 11.55
N LYS A 9 -11.84 1.30 12.75
CA LYS A 9 -12.57 1.97 13.83
C LYS A 9 -12.72 3.50 13.63
N GLY A 10 -12.30 4.04 12.48
CA GLY A 10 -12.39 5.47 12.17
C GLY A 10 -11.32 6.35 12.85
N SER A 11 -10.36 5.74 13.56
CA SER A 11 -9.27 6.47 14.19
C SER A 11 -8.08 6.62 13.24
N TYR A 12 -7.44 7.80 13.31
CA TYR A 12 -6.17 8.03 12.63
C TYR A 12 -5.01 7.61 13.52
N ASP A 13 -4.00 7.01 12.90
CA ASP A 13 -2.79 6.57 13.59
C ASP A 13 -1.56 6.77 12.69
N TYR A 14 -0.37 6.76 13.27
CA TYR A 14 0.89 6.90 12.55
C TYR A 14 1.75 5.66 12.76
N VAL A 15 2.04 4.95 11.66
CA VAL A 15 2.78 3.69 11.70
C VAL A 15 4.05 3.76 10.89
N LYS A 16 4.99 2.88 11.20
CA LYS A 16 6.19 2.70 10.37
C LYS A 16 5.78 2.07 9.03
N PRO A 17 6.40 2.47 7.89
CA PRO A 17 6.10 1.91 6.58
C PRO A 17 6.20 0.38 6.53
N GLN A 18 7.15 -0.20 7.28
CA GLN A 18 7.37 -1.65 7.38
C GLN A 18 6.17 -2.41 7.96
N MET A 19 5.32 -1.75 8.75
CA MET A 19 4.12 -2.36 9.32
C MET A 19 2.92 -2.25 8.38
N LEU A 20 2.99 -1.40 7.36
CA LEU A 20 1.87 -1.13 6.48
C LEU A 20 1.45 -2.38 5.72
N ASP A 21 2.40 -3.16 5.20
CA ASP A 21 2.11 -4.42 4.49
C ASP A 21 1.36 -5.40 5.39
N ARG A 22 1.76 -5.50 6.67
CA ARG A 22 1.08 -6.34 7.66
C ARG A 22 -0.34 -5.83 7.93
N LEU A 23 -0.52 -4.52 8.11
CA LEU A 23 -1.81 -3.90 8.40
C LEU A 23 -2.79 -3.98 7.21
N ILE A 24 -2.26 -3.93 5.99
CA ILE A 24 -3.01 -4.16 4.76
C ILE A 24 -3.42 -5.64 4.70
N ALA A 25 -2.50 -6.57 4.98
CA ALA A 25 -2.78 -8.00 4.95
C ALA A 25 -3.76 -8.45 6.05
N THR A 26 -3.78 -7.78 7.21
CA THR A 26 -4.73 -8.05 8.30
C THR A 26 -6.04 -7.25 8.19
N GLU A 27 -6.22 -6.45 7.15
CA GLU A 27 -7.41 -5.60 6.93
C GLU A 27 -7.75 -4.69 8.13
N GLU A 28 -6.73 -4.28 8.90
CA GLU A 28 -6.91 -3.43 10.08
C GLU A 28 -7.08 -1.94 9.72
N ILE A 29 -6.76 -1.57 8.48
CA ILE A 29 -6.81 -0.19 7.98
C ILE A 29 -7.74 -0.08 6.78
N VAL A 30 -8.30 1.11 6.59
CA VAL A 30 -9.17 1.46 5.47
C VAL A 30 -8.40 2.27 4.43
N SER A 31 -7.56 3.19 4.89
CA SER A 31 -6.74 4.01 4.01
C SER A 31 -5.41 4.39 4.64
N PHE A 32 -4.44 4.78 3.81
CA PHE A 32 -3.17 5.30 4.25
C PHE A 32 -2.70 6.45 3.37
N TYR A 33 -1.92 7.36 3.94
CA TYR A 33 -1.45 8.55 3.25
C TYR A 33 -0.01 8.38 2.78
N ARG A 34 0.21 8.55 1.47
CA ARG A 34 1.54 8.65 0.86
C ARG A 34 1.77 10.08 0.37
N ALA A 35 2.99 10.37 -0.07
CA ALA A 35 3.36 11.71 -0.56
C ALA A 35 2.45 12.20 -1.71
N SER A 36 1.92 11.28 -2.53
CA SER A 36 1.01 11.64 -3.63
C SER A 36 -0.47 11.78 -3.22
N GLY A 37 -0.83 11.54 -1.96
CA GLY A 37 -2.22 11.55 -1.49
C GLY A 37 -2.66 10.29 -0.73
N PRO A 38 -3.94 10.21 -0.35
CA PRO A 38 -4.52 9.05 0.33
C PRO A 38 -4.71 7.88 -0.64
N VAL A 39 -4.58 6.67 -0.12
CA VAL A 39 -4.84 5.41 -0.83
C VAL A 39 -5.91 4.66 -0.05
N VAL A 40 -7.03 4.35 -0.68
CA VAL A 40 -8.13 3.61 -0.07
C VAL A 40 -8.03 2.13 -0.45
N LEU A 41 -7.89 1.26 0.55
CA LEU A 41 -7.83 -0.18 0.33
C LEU A 41 -9.16 -0.67 -0.27
N GLY A 42 -9.07 -1.47 -1.32
CA GLY A 42 -10.24 -2.02 -2.03
C GLY A 42 -10.75 -1.17 -3.20
N VAL A 43 -10.41 0.12 -3.24
CA VAL A 43 -10.68 1.01 -4.39
C VAL A 43 -9.41 1.22 -5.20
N ASP A 44 -8.32 1.59 -4.53
CA ASP A 44 -7.04 1.81 -5.19
C ASP A 44 -6.28 0.50 -5.38
N PRO A 45 -5.62 0.30 -6.54
CA PRO A 45 -4.76 -0.84 -6.75
C PRO A 45 -3.53 -0.74 -5.83
N VAL A 46 -3.60 -1.43 -4.70
CA VAL A 46 -2.44 -1.65 -3.84
C VAL A 46 -1.59 -2.70 -4.54
N ARG A 47 -0.30 -2.39 -4.74
CA ARG A 47 0.68 -3.37 -5.24
C ARG A 47 0.77 -4.51 -4.24
N ARG A 48 -0.07 -5.54 -4.41
CA ARG A 48 0.17 -6.83 -3.77
C ARG A 48 1.48 -7.34 -4.34
N THR A 49 2.33 -7.92 -3.49
CA THR A 49 3.52 -8.66 -3.92
C THR A 49 3.05 -9.88 -4.69
N HIS A 50 2.63 -9.65 -5.93
CA HIS A 50 2.24 -10.67 -6.85
C HIS A 50 3.55 -11.15 -7.43
N ASN A 51 4.08 -12.23 -6.85
CA ASN A 51 5.17 -13.03 -7.42
C ASN A 51 4.75 -13.69 -8.74
N LYS A 52 3.92 -13.04 -9.57
CA LYS A 52 3.83 -13.42 -10.97
C LYS A 52 5.03 -12.80 -11.64
N ALA A 53 5.92 -13.68 -12.09
CA ALA A 53 6.91 -13.34 -13.09
C ALA A 53 6.22 -12.47 -14.15
N TYR A 54 6.71 -11.24 -14.29
CA TYR A 54 6.21 -10.33 -15.30
C TYR A 54 6.49 -10.97 -16.66
N ALA A 55 5.44 -11.45 -17.33
CA ALA A 55 5.53 -12.24 -18.56
C ALA A 55 5.66 -11.39 -19.83
N GLY A 56 5.85 -10.08 -19.69
CA GLY A 56 6.10 -9.18 -20.81
C GLY A 56 7.60 -8.95 -21.00
N ASP A 57 7.97 -8.43 -22.15
CA ASP A 57 9.36 -8.07 -22.43
C ASP A 57 9.89 -7.07 -21.40
N GLU A 58 11.15 -7.25 -21.00
CA GLU A 58 11.82 -6.41 -20.01
C GLU A 58 11.89 -4.96 -20.48
N ARG A 59 10.92 -4.14 -20.05
CA ARG A 59 10.85 -2.72 -20.40
C ARG A 59 11.98 -1.85 -19.82
N ARG A 60 12.86 -2.42 -19.00
CA ARG A 60 14.01 -1.71 -18.42
C ARG A 60 15.18 -1.55 -19.38
N PHE A 61 15.17 -2.27 -20.51
CA PHE A 61 16.20 -2.19 -21.54
C PHE A 61 15.85 -1.27 -22.72
N ALA A 62 14.76 -0.50 -22.65
CA ALA A 62 14.53 0.56 -23.62
C ALA A 62 15.40 1.78 -23.27
N ALA A 63 16.62 1.80 -23.82
CA ALA A 63 17.48 2.97 -23.92
C ALA A 63 17.44 3.51 -25.35
#